data_AF-A0A383VWD9-F1
#
_entry.id   AF-A0A383VWD9-F1
#
_cell.length_a   1.000
_cell.length_b   1.000
_cell.length_c   1.000
_cell.angle_alpha   90.00
_cell.angle_beta   90.00
_cell.angle_gamma   90.00
#
_symmetry.space_group_name_H-M   'P 1'
#
loop_
_entity.id
_entity.type
_entity.pdbx_description
1 polymer ?
#
loop_
_entity_poly.entity_id
_entity_poly.type
_entity_poly.pdbx_seq_one_letter_code
_entity_poly.pdbx_strand_id
1 'polypeptide(L)'
;MRRVCPFSCNVEPCTNPGTYLEKFVFKGHASKRGTELYAGSLLGSVGINHFQRVQWGLKNITEPNSEPMSLKLSSLGLGTYLGAADDATDEQVLSAVLYSATRGWNVIDTAPNYRDGRAEASIGRALLLLLVGSKAEEFPEGRAEVTRDALFISSKAGFLNSALKQQLLEQGAASSTDLMAGSHCLSRACIRASVKASLAALRLETLDLLYLHNAAEVQLLARGRVGFMALLKEAFQELEALRQEGKVRGYGMATWECFRQPPNSHTHLSLEEVVNLAREVGGKQHGFLAVQLPVNAKLTEAFVQPWQLVLNQTATDAVRKAAAAAAAAQAAAEAALRLKEPEDVDPEKISAAMDQGLALPPPPPPSPPPPPPPAVYDSVTLLEAAKRMGVAVFASGPLLEGQLLQGLVGPLDGIMGLKDARSTAGKLLQYARSVPGVASVLLGQKAQEHVEANVPLAAMPRLAEKMWELVKQEMEATLKQQQQKAVTV
;
A
#
# COMPACT_ATOMS: atom_id res chain seq x y z
N MET A 1 -0.41 -35.69 18.36
CA MET A 1 -1.27 -36.34 17.33
C MET A 1 -2.39 -35.40 16.91
N ARG A 2 -2.31 -34.86 15.69
CA ARG A 2 -3.36 -34.62 14.68
C ARG A 2 -2.59 -34.23 13.40
N ARG A 3 -2.56 -35.10 12.38
CA ARG A 3 -3.44 -35.14 11.19
C ARG A 3 -3.32 -33.89 10.33
N VAL A 4 -2.17 -33.78 9.65
CA VAL A 4 -1.83 -32.74 8.66
C VAL A 4 -2.53 -32.99 7.30
N CYS A 5 -3.51 -33.90 7.22
CA CYS A 5 -4.12 -34.27 5.96
C CYS A 5 -5.64 -34.14 6.02
N PRO A 6 -6.28 -33.37 5.11
CA PRO A 6 -7.73 -33.37 4.95
C PRO A 6 -8.27 -34.71 4.42
N PHE A 7 -7.39 -35.63 4.01
CA PHE A 7 -7.70 -37.03 3.72
C PHE A 7 -7.03 -37.93 4.77
N SER A 8 -7.77 -38.75 5.51
CA SER A 8 -7.16 -39.74 6.40
C SER A 8 -6.51 -40.85 5.57
N CYS A 9 -5.24 -40.70 5.18
CA CYS A 9 -4.52 -41.69 4.38
C CYS A 9 -4.06 -42.93 5.17
N ASN A 10 -4.46 -43.10 6.43
CA ASN A 10 -4.10 -44.24 7.30
C ASN A 10 -2.58 -44.50 7.42
N VAL A 11 -1.74 -43.51 7.11
CA VAL A 11 -0.30 -43.53 7.33
C VAL A 11 0.00 -43.06 8.76
N GLU A 12 0.98 -43.69 9.41
CA GLU A 12 1.46 -43.37 10.76
C GLU A 12 1.69 -41.86 10.99
N PRO A 13 1.60 -41.39 12.25
CA PRO A 13 1.65 -39.97 12.54
C PRO A 13 2.93 -39.34 11.96
N CYS A 14 2.78 -38.26 11.16
CA CYS A 14 3.87 -37.35 10.80
C CYS A 14 4.37 -36.63 12.07
N THR A 15 4.96 -37.37 13.00
CA THR A 15 5.61 -36.86 14.18
C THR A 15 7.05 -36.61 13.80
N ASN A 16 7.40 -35.32 13.78
CA ASN A 16 8.75 -34.81 13.70
C ASN A 16 9.32 -34.76 12.27
N PRO A 17 8.98 -33.73 11.47
CA PRO A 17 9.86 -33.34 10.37
C PRO A 17 11.18 -32.93 11.05
N GLY A 18 12.17 -33.82 11.07
CA GLY A 18 13.38 -33.65 11.88
C GLY A 18 13.96 -32.23 11.79
N THR A 19 14.65 -31.79 12.85
CA THR A 19 15.20 -30.43 13.11
C THR A 19 15.74 -29.62 11.90
N TYR A 20 16.06 -30.28 10.79
CA TYR A 20 16.38 -29.68 9.49
C TYR A 20 15.23 -28.91 8.83
N LEU A 21 14.01 -29.46 8.76
CA LEU A 21 12.87 -28.77 8.13
C LEU A 21 12.39 -27.59 8.96
N GLU A 22 12.51 -27.67 10.29
CA GLU A 22 12.27 -26.55 11.20
C GLU A 22 13.26 -25.39 11.03
N LYS A 23 14.41 -25.62 10.39
CA LYS A 23 15.41 -24.59 10.09
C LYS A 23 15.46 -24.19 8.62
N PHE A 24 14.61 -24.78 7.78
CA PHE A 24 14.60 -24.47 6.36
C PHE A 24 14.12 -23.04 6.10
N VAL A 25 14.82 -22.34 5.21
CA VAL A 25 14.54 -20.96 4.81
C VAL A 25 14.41 -20.90 3.29
N PHE A 26 13.27 -20.42 2.81
CA PHE A 26 13.03 -20.19 1.39
C PHE A 26 13.77 -18.95 0.92
N LYS A 27 14.68 -19.17 -0.03
CA LYS A 27 15.42 -18.11 -0.70
C LYS A 27 14.57 -17.40 -1.74
N GLY A 28 14.95 -16.16 -2.04
CA GLY A 28 14.31 -15.38 -3.08
C GLY A 28 13.00 -14.72 -2.67
N HIS A 29 12.31 -14.17 -3.67
CA HIS A 29 11.16 -13.30 -3.55
C HIS A 29 10.32 -13.36 -4.83
N ALA A 30 9.10 -12.82 -4.82
CA ALA A 30 8.24 -12.70 -5.99
C ALA A 30 9.00 -12.08 -7.16
N SER A 31 9.00 -12.76 -8.30
CA SER A 31 9.70 -12.32 -9.51
C SER A 31 8.72 -12.08 -10.65
N LYS A 32 9.08 -11.20 -11.59
CA LYS A 32 8.29 -10.98 -12.81
C LYS A 32 8.02 -12.31 -13.52
N ARG A 33 9.06 -13.12 -13.70
CA ARG A 33 8.98 -14.43 -14.35
C ARG A 33 8.10 -15.40 -13.57
N GLY A 34 8.33 -15.57 -12.27
CA GLY A 34 7.58 -16.52 -11.43
C GLY A 34 6.10 -16.18 -11.36
N THR A 35 5.76 -14.92 -11.12
CA THR A 35 4.37 -14.46 -11.11
C THR A 35 3.69 -14.56 -12.49
N GLU A 36 4.44 -14.37 -13.58
CA GLU A 36 3.92 -14.56 -14.94
C GLU A 36 3.69 -16.02 -15.29
N LEU A 37 4.60 -16.92 -14.91
CA LEU A 37 4.46 -18.36 -15.10
C LEU A 37 3.28 -18.90 -14.28
N TYR A 38 3.15 -18.49 -13.03
CA TYR A 38 2.02 -18.85 -12.18
C TYR A 38 0.69 -18.44 -12.80
N ALA A 39 0.56 -17.16 -13.21
CA ALA A 39 -0.63 -16.67 -13.89
C ALA A 39 -0.88 -17.40 -15.22
N GLY A 40 0.18 -17.73 -15.96
CA GLY A 40 0.12 -18.45 -17.23
C GLY A 40 -0.27 -19.92 -17.09
N SER A 41 0.11 -20.58 -16.00
CA SER A 41 -0.28 -21.98 -15.73
C SER A 41 -1.77 -22.17 -15.48
N LEU A 42 -2.47 -21.08 -15.16
CA LEU A 42 -3.91 -21.06 -14.84
C LEU A 42 -4.76 -20.48 -15.98
N LEU A 43 -4.16 -20.25 -17.15
CA LEU A 43 -4.86 -19.68 -18.30
C LEU A 43 -6.01 -20.62 -18.72
N GLY A 44 -7.23 -20.07 -18.80
CA GLY A 44 -8.45 -20.85 -19.07
C GLY A 44 -9.19 -21.32 -17.81
N SER A 45 -8.55 -21.32 -16.63
CA SER A 45 -9.19 -21.62 -15.34
C SER A 45 -9.49 -20.37 -14.50
N VAL A 46 -8.85 -19.24 -14.81
CA VAL A 46 -9.11 -17.93 -14.19
C VAL A 46 -9.79 -16.97 -15.15
N GLY A 47 -10.59 -16.07 -14.59
CA GLY A 47 -11.30 -15.04 -15.34
C GLY A 47 -10.38 -13.95 -15.85
N ILE A 48 -10.82 -13.28 -16.90
CA ILE A 48 -10.08 -12.16 -17.49
C ILE A 48 -9.80 -11.09 -16.42
N ASN A 49 -8.57 -10.57 -16.44
CA ASN A 49 -8.07 -9.58 -15.48
C ASN A 49 -8.02 -10.03 -14.01
N HIS A 50 -8.19 -11.32 -13.70
CA HIS A 50 -7.94 -11.80 -12.34
C HIS A 50 -6.49 -11.52 -11.91
N PHE A 51 -5.51 -11.78 -12.78
CA PHE A 51 -4.14 -11.33 -12.60
C PHE A 51 -3.94 -9.97 -13.26
N GLN A 52 -3.42 -9.01 -12.51
CA GLN A 52 -3.04 -7.70 -13.01
C GLN A 52 -1.55 -7.48 -12.89
N ARG A 53 -0.99 -6.77 -13.87
CA ARG A 53 0.39 -6.30 -13.79
C ARG A 53 0.42 -5.07 -12.88
N VAL A 54 0.97 -5.25 -11.69
CA VAL A 54 1.28 -4.14 -10.79
C VAL A 54 2.68 -3.66 -11.15
N GLN A 55 2.77 -2.42 -11.62
CA GLN A 55 4.04 -1.77 -11.96
C GLN A 55 4.39 -0.76 -10.88
N TRP A 56 5.57 -0.91 -10.31
CA TRP A 56 6.17 0.08 -9.42
C TRP A 56 7.21 0.86 -10.20
N GLY A 57 7.32 2.17 -9.96
CA GLY A 57 8.27 3.07 -10.65
C GLY A 57 9.76 2.79 -10.38
N LEU A 58 10.09 1.67 -9.71
CA LEU A 58 11.45 1.28 -9.35
C LEU A 58 12.18 0.59 -10.50
N LYS A 59 13.34 1.10 -10.90
CA LYS A 59 14.35 0.35 -11.67
C LYS A 59 15.38 -0.28 -10.72
N ASN A 60 15.96 -1.39 -11.13
CA ASN A 60 16.94 -2.16 -10.36
C ASN A 60 18.16 -1.29 -10.02
N ILE A 61 18.56 -1.26 -8.74
CA ILE A 61 19.66 -0.43 -8.23
C ILE A 61 21.00 -0.82 -8.87
N THR A 62 21.15 -2.10 -9.20
CA THR A 62 22.37 -2.64 -9.84
C THR A 62 22.37 -2.49 -11.36
N GLU A 63 21.20 -2.19 -11.96
CA GLU A 63 21.02 -2.12 -13.42
C GLU A 63 20.07 -0.97 -13.76
N PRO A 64 20.58 0.27 -13.94
CA PRO A 64 19.76 1.48 -14.16
C PRO A 64 18.85 1.43 -15.42
N ASN A 65 19.15 0.52 -16.35
CA ASN A 65 18.37 0.28 -17.57
C ASN A 65 17.35 -0.85 -17.43
N SER A 66 17.19 -1.45 -16.24
CA SER A 66 16.21 -2.51 -16.05
C SER A 66 14.79 -1.98 -16.23
N GLU A 67 13.92 -2.87 -16.71
CA GLU A 67 12.47 -2.67 -16.66
C GLU A 67 12.02 -2.29 -15.23
N PRO A 68 10.98 -1.44 -15.09
CA PRO A 68 10.35 -1.19 -13.81
C PRO A 68 9.93 -2.50 -13.15
N MET A 69 10.04 -2.58 -11.83
CA MET A 69 9.57 -3.74 -11.07
C MET A 69 8.08 -3.96 -11.41
N SER A 70 7.78 -5.13 -12.00
CA SER A 70 6.41 -5.48 -12.36
C SER A 70 6.12 -6.92 -11.96
N LEU A 71 5.04 -7.13 -11.22
CA LEU A 71 4.57 -8.46 -10.84
C LEU A 71 3.15 -8.69 -11.36
N LYS A 72 2.83 -9.92 -11.74
CA LYS A 72 1.44 -10.32 -11.98
C LYS A 72 0.80 -10.78 -10.68
N LEU A 73 0.00 -9.91 -10.07
CA LEU A 73 -0.66 -10.21 -8.80
C LEU A 73 -2.14 -10.54 -9.02
N SER A 74 -2.63 -11.51 -8.25
CA SER A 74 -4.05 -11.85 -8.20
C SER A 74 -4.86 -10.72 -7.57
N SER A 75 -6.03 -10.44 -8.14
CA SER A 75 -6.96 -9.41 -7.65
C SER A 75 -7.57 -9.74 -6.28
N LEU A 76 -7.38 -10.97 -5.82
CA LEU A 76 -7.74 -11.46 -4.49
C LEU A 76 -6.47 -11.97 -3.81
N GLY A 77 -6.32 -11.62 -2.54
CA GLY A 77 -5.24 -12.06 -1.68
C GLY A 77 -5.78 -12.56 -0.35
N LEU A 78 -4.97 -13.33 0.37
CA LEU A 78 -5.29 -13.81 1.70
C LEU A 78 -4.78 -12.82 2.75
N GLY A 79 -5.64 -12.43 3.69
CA GLY A 79 -5.24 -11.73 4.92
C GLY A 79 -5.39 -12.65 6.13
N THR A 80 -4.57 -12.48 7.17
CA THR A 80 -4.56 -13.42 8.33
C THR A 80 -4.77 -12.75 9.69
N TYR A 81 -5.50 -11.63 9.74
CA TYR A 81 -5.62 -10.81 10.95
C TYR A 81 -6.38 -11.49 12.10
N LEU A 82 -7.64 -11.91 11.86
CA LEU A 82 -8.59 -12.25 12.92
C LEU A 82 -8.70 -13.75 13.21
N GLY A 83 -8.88 -14.10 14.49
CA GLY A 83 -9.17 -15.46 14.96
C GLY A 83 -8.62 -15.70 16.36
N ALA A 84 -9.07 -16.77 17.02
CA ALA A 84 -8.55 -17.16 18.32
C ALA A 84 -7.07 -17.57 18.22
N ALA A 85 -6.29 -17.35 19.27
CA ALA A 85 -4.89 -17.77 19.35
C ALA A 85 -4.76 -19.25 19.77
N ASP A 86 -5.42 -20.15 19.01
CA ASP A 86 -5.45 -21.60 19.26
C ASP A 86 -5.00 -22.43 18.05
N ASP A 87 -4.62 -23.68 18.29
CA ASP A 87 -4.11 -24.60 17.26
C ASP A 87 -5.16 -24.87 16.17
N ALA A 88 -6.44 -24.92 16.54
CA ALA A 88 -7.51 -25.16 15.57
C ALA A 88 -7.56 -24.06 14.50
N THR A 89 -7.44 -22.80 14.93
CA THR A 89 -7.41 -21.64 14.04
C THR A 89 -6.09 -21.58 13.26
N ASP A 90 -4.96 -22.05 13.81
CA ASP A 90 -3.70 -22.18 13.05
C ASP A 90 -3.85 -23.13 11.86
N GLU A 91 -4.46 -24.29 12.06
CA GLU A 91 -4.72 -25.26 10.98
C GLU A 91 -5.66 -24.70 9.91
N GLN A 92 -6.65 -23.89 10.31
CA GLN A 92 -7.53 -23.20 9.37
C GLN A 92 -6.79 -22.15 8.54
N VAL A 93 -5.90 -21.36 9.16
CA VAL A 93 -5.07 -20.38 8.43
C VAL A 93 -4.13 -21.10 7.46
N LEU A 94 -3.44 -22.15 7.92
CA LEU A 94 -2.57 -22.97 7.09
C LEU A 94 -3.35 -23.50 5.87
N SER A 95 -4.50 -24.11 6.10
CA SER A 95 -5.34 -24.66 5.03
C SER A 95 -5.79 -23.56 4.06
N ALA A 96 -6.24 -22.41 4.55
CA ALA A 96 -6.65 -21.30 3.69
C ALA A 96 -5.50 -20.83 2.77
N VAL A 97 -4.26 -20.75 3.28
CA VAL A 97 -3.08 -20.44 2.46
C VAL A 97 -2.90 -21.48 1.36
N LEU A 98 -2.89 -22.78 1.69
CA LEU A 98 -2.71 -23.85 0.70
C LEU A 98 -3.76 -23.82 -0.40
N TYR A 99 -5.03 -23.72 -0.01
CA TYR A 99 -6.15 -23.80 -0.94
C TYR A 99 -6.24 -22.58 -1.85
N SER A 100 -5.98 -21.37 -1.33
CA SER A 100 -5.95 -20.13 -2.11
C SER A 100 -4.73 -20.10 -3.06
N ALA A 101 -3.54 -20.42 -2.56
CA ALA A 101 -2.30 -20.38 -3.33
C ALA A 101 -2.26 -21.37 -4.51
N THR A 102 -3.05 -22.44 -4.44
CA THR A 102 -3.09 -23.45 -5.51
C THR A 102 -4.21 -23.21 -6.51
N ARG A 103 -5.00 -22.14 -6.31
CA ARG A 103 -6.20 -21.82 -7.11
C ARG A 103 -6.25 -20.36 -7.57
N GLY A 104 -5.07 -19.80 -7.86
CA GLY A 104 -4.95 -18.50 -8.52
C GLY A 104 -4.72 -17.31 -7.61
N TRP A 105 -4.55 -17.50 -6.29
CA TRP A 105 -4.29 -16.38 -5.39
C TRP A 105 -2.82 -16.36 -5.00
N ASN A 106 -2.04 -15.40 -5.49
CA ASN A 106 -0.61 -15.31 -5.18
C ASN A 106 -0.23 -14.13 -4.29
N VAL A 107 -1.21 -13.51 -3.62
CA VAL A 107 -0.99 -12.43 -2.65
C VAL A 107 -1.33 -12.95 -1.25
N ILE A 108 -0.36 -12.88 -0.33
CA ILE A 108 -0.51 -13.27 1.07
C ILE A 108 -0.06 -12.11 1.95
N ASP A 109 -0.94 -11.64 2.83
CA ASP A 109 -0.68 -10.53 3.74
C ASP A 109 -0.86 -10.96 5.20
N THR A 110 0.11 -10.60 6.04
CA THR A 110 0.13 -10.95 7.46
C THR A 110 0.78 -9.83 8.28
N ALA A 111 0.98 -10.05 9.59
CA ALA A 111 1.69 -9.14 10.48
C ALA A 111 2.16 -9.89 11.73
N PRO A 112 3.24 -9.43 12.40
CA PRO A 112 3.79 -10.10 13.57
C PRO A 112 2.84 -10.13 14.77
N ASN A 113 1.96 -9.13 14.92
CA ASN A 113 1.00 -9.08 16.02
C ASN A 113 -0.29 -9.89 15.76
N TYR A 114 -0.50 -10.40 14.53
CA TYR A 114 -1.70 -11.15 14.21
C TYR A 114 -1.70 -12.48 14.96
N ARG A 115 -2.69 -12.63 15.85
CA ARG A 115 -2.84 -13.78 16.73
C ARG A 115 -1.55 -14.05 17.53
N ASP A 116 -0.90 -12.98 18.00
CA ASP A 116 0.36 -13.00 18.75
C ASP A 116 1.52 -13.75 18.05
N GLY A 117 1.65 -13.54 16.73
CA GLY A 117 2.69 -14.15 15.90
C GLY A 117 2.31 -15.52 15.31
N ARG A 118 1.19 -16.11 15.74
CA ARG A 118 0.75 -17.43 15.26
C ARG A 118 0.33 -17.42 13.80
N ALA A 119 -0.13 -16.29 13.28
CA ALA A 119 -0.48 -16.17 11.87
C ALA A 119 0.73 -16.33 10.93
N GLU A 120 1.85 -15.65 11.23
CA GLU A 120 3.09 -15.78 10.46
C GLU A 120 3.66 -17.20 10.55
N ALA A 121 3.62 -17.81 11.75
CA ALA A 121 4.04 -19.20 11.93
C ALA A 121 3.18 -20.18 11.12
N SER A 122 1.86 -19.96 11.06
CA SER A 122 0.93 -20.79 10.26
C SER A 122 1.21 -20.67 8.76
N ILE A 123 1.52 -19.46 8.27
CA ILE A 123 1.95 -19.25 6.88
C ILE A 123 3.29 -19.95 6.63
N GLY A 124 4.28 -19.83 7.52
CA GLY A 124 5.56 -20.52 7.37
C GLY A 124 5.40 -22.04 7.26
N ARG A 125 4.49 -22.64 8.03
CA ARG A 125 4.11 -24.05 7.90
C ARG A 125 3.44 -24.36 6.55
N ALA A 126 2.53 -23.49 6.09
CA ALA A 126 1.91 -23.66 4.77
C ALA A 126 2.92 -23.57 3.63
N LEU A 127 3.91 -22.68 3.72
CA LEU A 127 4.99 -22.55 2.73
C LEU A 127 5.87 -23.79 2.68
N LEU A 128 6.17 -24.42 3.82
CA LEU A 128 6.85 -25.73 3.84
C LEU A 128 6.10 -26.77 3.01
N LEU A 129 4.79 -26.87 3.21
CA LEU A 129 3.97 -27.81 2.45
C LEU A 129 3.87 -27.43 0.97
N LEU A 130 3.69 -26.15 0.63
CA LEU A 130 3.56 -25.71 -0.76
C LEU A 130 4.84 -25.88 -1.57
N LEU A 131 5.99 -25.56 -0.97
CA LEU A 131 7.24 -25.35 -1.69
C LEU A 131 8.22 -26.51 -1.54
N VAL A 132 8.04 -27.39 -0.55
CA VAL A 132 8.89 -28.57 -0.34
C VAL A 132 8.06 -29.83 -0.58
N GLY A 133 8.39 -30.58 -1.64
CA GLY A 133 8.01 -31.98 -1.79
C GLY A 133 6.55 -32.28 -2.13
N SER A 134 5.71 -31.29 -2.38
CA SER A 134 4.32 -31.52 -2.83
C SER A 134 4.28 -32.04 -4.26
N LYS A 135 3.68 -33.22 -4.47
CA LYS A 135 3.38 -33.74 -5.80
C LYS A 135 2.08 -33.14 -6.32
N ALA A 136 2.01 -32.80 -7.60
CA ALA A 136 0.80 -32.26 -8.22
C ALA A 136 -0.43 -33.17 -8.03
N GLU A 137 -0.25 -34.49 -7.85
CA GLU A 137 -1.34 -35.44 -7.63
C GLU A 137 -1.99 -35.36 -6.23
N GLU A 138 -1.31 -34.81 -5.22
CA GLU A 138 -1.90 -34.53 -3.90
C GLU A 138 -2.90 -33.36 -3.95
N PHE A 139 -2.98 -32.73 -5.13
CA PHE A 139 -3.71 -31.53 -5.39
C PHE A 139 -4.78 -31.80 -6.49
N PRO A 140 -6.09 -31.94 -6.16
CA PRO A 140 -7.16 -32.11 -7.16
C PRO A 140 -7.07 -31.19 -8.38
N GLU A 141 -7.41 -31.73 -9.56
CA GLU A 141 -7.25 -31.15 -10.90
C GLU A 141 -7.52 -29.64 -11.01
N GLY A 142 -6.67 -28.92 -11.75
CA GLY A 142 -6.76 -27.46 -11.98
C GLY A 142 -5.81 -26.59 -11.14
N ARG A 143 -4.65 -27.11 -10.68
CA ARG A 143 -3.73 -26.41 -9.76
C ARG A 143 -2.47 -25.91 -10.47
N ALA A 144 -1.97 -24.76 -10.02
CA ALA A 144 -0.67 -24.23 -10.44
C ALA A 144 0.47 -24.87 -9.63
N GLU A 145 1.61 -25.12 -10.28
CA GLU A 145 2.87 -25.33 -9.57
C GLU A 145 3.25 -24.02 -8.85
N VAL A 146 3.33 -24.07 -7.51
CA VAL A 146 3.59 -22.90 -6.69
C VAL A 146 5.07 -22.86 -6.31
N THR A 147 5.77 -21.83 -6.77
CA THR A 147 7.15 -21.55 -6.38
C THR A 147 7.21 -20.31 -5.46
N ARG A 148 8.32 -20.14 -4.72
CA ARG A 148 8.50 -18.94 -3.87
C ARG A 148 8.38 -17.65 -4.67
N ASP A 149 8.92 -17.63 -5.89
CA ASP A 149 8.92 -16.45 -6.75
C ASP A 149 7.60 -16.23 -7.51
N ALA A 150 6.64 -17.14 -7.38
CA ALA A 150 5.25 -16.93 -7.79
C ALA A 150 4.42 -16.19 -6.73
N LEU A 151 4.80 -16.25 -5.46
CA LEU A 151 4.05 -15.72 -4.33
C LEU A 151 4.55 -14.34 -3.90
N PHE A 152 3.65 -13.38 -3.79
CA PHE A 152 3.88 -12.08 -3.14
C PHE A 152 3.44 -12.14 -1.69
N ILE A 153 4.39 -11.98 -0.77
CA ILE A 153 4.18 -12.11 0.67
C ILE A 153 4.54 -10.80 1.36
N SER A 154 3.54 -10.15 1.97
CA SER A 154 3.71 -8.95 2.77
C SER A 154 3.56 -9.23 4.27
N SER A 155 4.37 -8.55 5.08
CA SER A 155 4.17 -8.44 6.52
C SER A 155 4.21 -6.98 6.95
N LYS A 156 4.23 -6.71 8.26
CA LYS A 156 4.16 -5.36 8.82
C LYS A 156 5.15 -5.17 9.97
N ALA A 157 5.48 -3.91 10.25
CA ALA A 157 6.17 -3.49 11.47
C ALA A 157 5.41 -2.32 12.11
N GLY A 158 5.50 -2.18 13.42
CA GLY A 158 4.68 -1.24 14.20
C GLY A 158 4.21 -1.92 15.46
N PHE A 159 3.22 -2.81 15.37
CA PHE A 159 2.77 -3.60 16.51
C PHE A 159 3.64 -4.84 16.75
N LEU A 160 4.24 -4.91 17.93
CA LEU A 160 5.03 -6.06 18.38
C LEU A 160 4.10 -7.16 18.93
N ASN A 161 4.44 -8.43 18.70
CA ASN A 161 3.86 -9.52 19.50
C ASN A 161 4.49 -9.54 20.91
N SER A 162 3.85 -10.29 21.80
CA SER A 162 4.18 -10.30 23.23
C SER A 162 5.63 -10.75 23.48
N ALA A 163 6.07 -11.82 22.81
CA ALA A 163 7.42 -12.35 22.96
C ALA A 163 8.49 -11.36 22.48
N LEU A 164 8.30 -10.75 21.31
CA LEU A 164 9.25 -9.77 20.76
C LEU A 164 9.29 -8.49 21.59
N LYS A 165 8.13 -8.01 22.06
CA LYS A 165 8.04 -6.88 22.97
C LYS A 165 8.85 -7.13 24.24
N GLN A 166 8.63 -8.27 24.89
CA GLN A 166 9.35 -8.64 26.11
C GLN A 166 10.86 -8.71 25.85
N GLN A 167 11.27 -9.38 24.78
CA GLN A 167 12.68 -9.50 24.40
C GLN A 167 13.34 -8.13 24.21
N LEU A 168 12.69 -7.19 23.52
CA LEU A 168 13.25 -5.86 23.25
C LEU A 168 13.37 -5.00 24.51
N LEU A 169 12.40 -5.12 25.44
CA LEU A 169 12.46 -4.44 26.73
C LEU A 169 13.60 -5.01 27.61
N GLU A 170 13.73 -6.33 27.67
CA GLU A 170 14.80 -7.01 28.44
C GLU A 170 16.20 -6.69 27.90
N GLN A 171 16.33 -6.54 26.58
CA GLN A 171 17.59 -6.17 25.92
C GLN A 171 17.90 -4.67 26.00
N GLY A 172 16.99 -3.84 26.51
CA GLY A 172 17.11 -2.37 26.49
C GLY A 172 17.09 -1.78 25.08
N ALA A 173 16.67 -2.55 24.07
CA ALA A 173 16.57 -2.13 22.68
C ALA A 173 15.28 -1.34 22.40
N ALA A 174 14.31 -1.41 23.30
CA ALA A 174 13.16 -0.52 23.39
C ALA A 174 12.88 -0.18 24.86
N SER A 175 12.30 1.00 25.10
CA SER A 175 11.83 1.43 26.41
C SER A 175 10.31 1.48 26.46
N SER A 176 9.72 1.57 27.66
CA SER A 176 8.27 1.73 27.81
C SER A 176 7.74 3.01 27.15
N THR A 177 8.56 4.06 27.05
CA THR A 177 8.21 5.32 26.38
C THR A 177 8.24 5.23 24.85
N ASP A 178 8.91 4.22 24.29
CA ASP A 178 8.89 3.94 22.85
C ASP A 178 7.61 3.20 22.42
N LEU A 179 6.93 2.54 23.38
CA LEU A 179 5.75 1.72 23.14
C LEU A 179 4.47 2.54 23.23
N MET A 180 3.99 3.01 22.08
CA MET A 180 2.68 3.63 21.98
C MET A 180 1.58 2.56 21.98
N ALA A 181 0.39 2.88 22.51
CA ALA A 181 -0.74 1.94 22.59
C ALA A 181 -0.34 0.56 23.17
N GLY A 182 0.64 0.53 24.08
CA GLY A 182 1.12 -0.66 24.78
C GLY A 182 2.02 -1.61 23.98
N SER A 183 2.14 -1.48 22.66
CA SER A 183 2.97 -2.40 21.84
C SER A 183 3.44 -1.85 20.49
N HIS A 184 3.06 -0.62 20.14
CA HIS A 184 3.38 -0.02 18.85
C HIS A 184 4.69 0.78 18.90
N CYS A 185 5.70 0.34 18.15
CA CYS A 185 7.05 0.89 18.14
C CYS A 185 7.60 0.99 16.71
N LEU A 186 8.08 2.18 16.34
CA LEU A 186 8.68 2.46 15.01
C LEU A 186 10.16 2.84 15.10
N SER A 187 10.81 2.61 16.24
CA SER A 187 12.25 2.81 16.33
C SER A 187 12.98 1.85 15.37
N ARG A 188 14.21 2.21 14.97
CA ARG A 188 15.05 1.37 14.11
C ARG A 188 15.21 -0.04 14.66
N ALA A 189 15.47 -0.16 15.96
CA ALA A 189 15.60 -1.43 16.66
C ALA A 189 14.33 -2.28 16.60
N CYS A 190 13.16 -1.67 16.85
CA CYS A 190 11.87 -2.35 16.76
C CYS A 190 11.58 -2.85 15.34
N ILE A 191 11.76 -2.00 14.33
CA ILE A 191 11.53 -2.38 12.92
C ILE A 191 12.42 -3.54 12.51
N ARG A 192 13.74 -3.44 12.77
CA ARG A 192 14.70 -4.49 12.44
C ARG A 192 14.38 -5.80 13.14
N ALA A 193 14.02 -5.75 14.43
CA ALA A 193 13.67 -6.92 15.19
C ALA A 193 12.36 -7.56 14.71
N SER A 194 11.35 -6.76 14.35
CA SER A 194 10.12 -7.23 13.72
C SER A 194 10.41 -7.94 12.39
N VAL A 195 11.18 -7.34 11.49
CA VAL A 195 11.53 -7.96 10.21
C VAL A 195 12.28 -9.28 10.41
N LYS A 196 13.24 -9.32 11.32
CA LYS A 196 13.97 -10.55 11.66
C LYS A 196 13.03 -11.64 12.18
N ALA A 197 12.11 -11.29 13.08
CA ALA A 197 11.14 -12.24 13.64
C ALA A 197 10.15 -12.75 12.57
N SER A 198 9.62 -11.85 11.73
CA SER A 198 8.72 -12.20 10.64
C SER A 198 9.38 -13.12 9.61
N LEU A 199 10.61 -12.82 9.19
CA LEU A 199 11.38 -13.69 8.28
C LEU A 199 11.59 -15.09 8.86
N ALA A 200 11.89 -15.18 10.16
CA ALA A 200 12.04 -16.47 10.84
C ALA A 200 10.72 -17.25 10.91
N ALA A 201 9.63 -16.59 11.32
CA ALA A 201 8.31 -17.22 11.44
C ALA A 201 7.76 -17.68 10.09
N LEU A 202 7.93 -16.87 9.05
CA LEU A 202 7.53 -17.16 7.67
C LEU A 202 8.50 -18.08 6.93
N ARG A 203 9.69 -18.32 7.50
CA ARG A 203 10.76 -19.12 6.88
C ARG A 203 11.26 -18.52 5.56
N LEU A 204 11.38 -17.21 5.49
CA LEU A 204 11.79 -16.49 4.29
C LEU A 204 13.16 -15.84 4.49
N GLU A 205 13.93 -15.77 3.41
CA GLU A 205 15.12 -14.91 3.36
C GLU A 205 14.75 -13.44 3.15
N THR A 206 13.67 -13.20 2.39
CA THR A 206 13.24 -11.88 1.94
C THR A 206 11.71 -11.76 1.94
N LEU A 207 11.20 -10.65 2.50
CA LEU A 207 9.81 -10.22 2.34
C LEU A 207 9.64 -9.45 1.03
N ASP A 208 8.51 -9.64 0.33
CA ASP A 208 8.21 -8.89 -0.88
C ASP A 208 7.83 -7.44 -0.55
N LEU A 209 7.14 -7.25 0.57
CA LEU A 209 6.74 -5.94 1.05
C LEU A 209 6.61 -5.90 2.57
N LEU A 210 7.04 -4.80 3.20
CA LEU A 210 6.77 -4.52 4.61
C LEU A 210 5.93 -3.25 4.76
N TYR A 211 4.78 -3.33 5.43
CA TYR A 211 4.00 -2.15 5.78
C TYR A 211 4.39 -1.59 7.15
N LEU A 212 4.49 -0.27 7.30
CA LEU A 212 4.35 0.37 8.60
C LEU A 212 2.87 0.34 9.02
N HIS A 213 2.57 -0.27 10.16
CA HIS A 213 1.23 -0.71 10.55
C HIS A 213 0.50 0.31 11.43
N ASN A 214 -0.51 0.99 10.87
CA ASN A 214 -1.29 2.05 11.51
C ASN A 214 -0.41 3.14 12.15
N ALA A 215 0.70 3.46 11.47
CA ALA A 215 1.71 4.36 12.00
C ALA A 215 1.14 5.76 12.31
N ALA A 216 0.32 6.31 11.41
CA ALA A 216 -0.27 7.62 11.59
C ALA A 216 -1.31 7.61 12.73
N GLU A 217 -2.20 6.64 12.75
CA GLU A 217 -3.27 6.53 13.73
C GLU A 217 -2.75 6.44 15.17
N VAL A 218 -1.62 5.75 15.36
CA VAL A 218 -1.04 5.56 16.69
C VAL A 218 -0.11 6.71 17.09
N GLN A 219 0.69 7.23 16.16
CA GLN A 219 1.79 8.14 16.49
C GLN A 219 1.45 9.63 16.29
N LEU A 220 0.55 9.96 15.34
CA LEU A 220 0.33 11.34 14.91
C LEU A 220 -0.31 12.18 16.02
N LEU A 221 -1.32 11.65 16.73
CA LEU A 221 -1.94 12.35 17.86
C LEU A 221 -0.93 12.65 18.97
N ALA A 222 -0.07 11.68 19.30
CA ALA A 222 0.87 11.81 20.41
C ALA A 222 2.08 12.70 20.10
N ARG A 223 2.55 12.71 18.84
CA ARG A 223 3.79 13.40 18.45
C ARG A 223 3.56 14.70 17.69
N GLY A 224 2.33 14.95 17.26
CA GLY A 224 2.02 15.97 16.27
C GLY A 224 2.64 15.65 14.90
N ARG A 225 2.28 16.45 13.89
CA ARG A 225 2.69 16.18 12.50
C ARG A 225 4.19 16.24 12.29
N VAL A 226 4.87 17.25 12.86
CA VAL A 226 6.33 17.41 12.74
C VAL A 226 7.07 16.22 13.35
N GLY A 227 6.71 15.83 14.58
CA GLY A 227 7.32 14.70 15.26
C GLY A 227 7.03 13.36 14.57
N PHE A 228 5.82 13.18 14.05
CA PHE A 228 5.47 12.00 13.27
C PHE A 228 6.27 11.89 11.97
N MET A 229 6.38 12.98 11.19
CA MET A 229 7.13 12.96 9.93
C MET A 229 8.63 12.72 10.16
N ALA A 230 9.20 13.23 11.26
CA ALA A 230 10.57 12.90 11.66
C ALA A 230 10.74 11.40 11.99
N LEU A 231 9.83 10.83 12.78
CA LEU A 231 9.82 9.39 13.07
C LEU A 231 9.65 8.54 11.80
N LEU A 232 8.76 8.96 10.89
CA LEU A 232 8.52 8.28 9.62
C LEU A 232 9.78 8.30 8.74
N LYS A 233 10.52 9.41 8.75
CA LYS A 233 11.82 9.54 8.06
C LYS A 233 12.83 8.53 8.60
N GLU A 234 12.95 8.41 9.91
CA GLU A 234 13.84 7.45 10.55
C GLU A 234 13.44 5.99 10.25
N ALA A 235 12.14 5.71 10.25
CA ALA A 235 11.61 4.41 9.86
C ALA A 235 11.94 4.09 8.39
N PHE A 236 11.80 5.05 7.47
CA PHE A 236 12.16 4.86 6.07
C PHE A 236 13.66 4.63 5.89
N GLN A 237 14.52 5.31 6.66
CA GLN A 237 15.96 5.07 6.62
C GLN A 237 16.30 3.61 7.00
N GLU A 238 15.64 3.09 8.02
CA GLU A 238 15.81 1.69 8.42
C GLU A 238 15.29 0.71 7.36
N LEU A 239 14.16 1.02 6.73
CA LEU A 239 13.59 0.19 5.67
C LEU A 239 14.43 0.18 4.40
N GLU A 240 15.08 1.30 4.06
CA GLU A 240 16.07 1.33 2.98
C GLU A 240 17.32 0.52 3.31
N ALA A 241 17.80 0.56 4.56
CA ALA A 241 18.91 -0.29 4.99
C ALA A 241 18.55 -1.78 4.86
N LEU A 242 17.35 -2.18 5.32
CA LEU A 242 16.85 -3.56 5.18
C LEU A 242 16.64 -3.97 3.71
N ARG A 243 16.32 -3.02 2.82
CA ARG A 243 16.29 -3.26 1.36
C ARG A 243 17.68 -3.52 0.80
N GLN A 244 18.67 -2.72 1.18
CA GLN A 244 20.07 -2.92 0.77
C GLN A 244 20.62 -4.27 1.26
N GLU A 245 20.20 -4.72 2.45
CA GLU A 245 20.51 -6.03 3.00
C GLU A 245 19.72 -7.19 2.36
N GLY A 246 18.78 -6.90 1.45
CA GLY A 246 17.94 -7.89 0.78
C GLY A 246 16.89 -8.55 1.68
N LYS A 247 16.61 -8.01 2.87
CA LYS A 247 15.61 -8.55 3.82
C LYS A 247 14.18 -8.20 3.43
N VAL A 248 14.01 -7.07 2.75
CA VAL A 248 12.71 -6.57 2.29
C VAL A 248 12.89 -6.05 0.86
N ARG A 249 11.98 -6.35 -0.07
CA ARG A 249 12.07 -5.82 -1.45
C ARG A 249 11.47 -4.44 -1.59
N GLY A 250 10.48 -4.08 -0.80
CA GLY A 250 9.87 -2.76 -0.77
C GLY A 250 9.11 -2.55 0.53
N TYR A 251 8.69 -1.32 0.80
CA TYR A 251 7.91 -1.00 1.97
C TYR A 251 6.72 -0.11 1.63
N GLY A 252 5.85 0.07 2.59
CA GLY A 252 4.61 0.83 2.43
C GLY A 252 4.03 1.24 3.76
N MET A 253 2.80 1.75 3.72
CA MET A 253 2.00 2.02 4.93
C MET A 253 0.66 1.30 4.88
N ALA A 254 0.36 0.56 5.94
CA ALA A 254 -0.97 0.00 6.17
C ALA A 254 -1.70 0.90 7.16
N THR A 255 -2.92 1.30 6.83
CA THR A 255 -3.68 2.33 7.56
C THR A 255 -5.17 2.02 7.51
N TRP A 256 -5.90 2.42 8.54
CA TRP A 256 -7.36 2.45 8.50
C TRP A 256 -7.89 3.75 7.89
N GLU A 257 -7.21 4.86 8.14
CA GLU A 257 -7.79 6.18 7.97
C GLU A 257 -6.92 7.17 7.19
N CYS A 258 -5.62 7.26 7.45
CA CYS A 258 -4.90 8.53 7.24
C CYS A 258 -4.95 9.08 5.81
N PHE A 259 -4.89 8.21 4.80
CA PHE A 259 -4.96 8.63 3.39
C PHE A 259 -6.37 8.88 2.87
N ARG A 260 -7.40 8.47 3.62
CA ARG A 260 -8.82 8.53 3.25
C ARG A 260 -9.61 9.50 4.13
N GLN A 261 -8.94 10.36 4.90
CA GLN A 261 -9.56 11.40 5.72
C GLN A 261 -9.51 12.77 5.02
N PRO A 262 -10.45 13.69 5.28
CA PRO A 262 -10.43 15.03 4.68
C PRO A 262 -9.23 15.86 5.18
N PRO A 263 -8.74 16.84 4.42
CA PRO A 263 -7.54 17.62 4.77
C PRO A 263 -7.59 18.36 6.11
N ASN A 264 -8.79 18.61 6.64
CA ASN A 264 -9.00 19.23 7.95
C ASN A 264 -9.00 18.24 9.12
N SER A 265 -8.94 16.93 8.85
CA SER A 265 -8.87 15.90 9.89
C SER A 265 -7.48 15.86 10.51
N HIS A 266 -7.41 15.67 11.83
CA HIS A 266 -6.16 15.47 12.55
C HIS A 266 -5.44 14.18 12.17
N THR A 267 -6.13 13.21 11.58
CA THR A 267 -5.52 11.95 11.10
C THR A 267 -5.16 11.98 9.62
N HIS A 268 -5.44 13.09 8.90
CA HIS A 268 -5.11 13.21 7.48
C HIS A 268 -3.60 13.16 7.22
N LEU A 269 -3.22 12.41 6.19
CA LEU A 269 -1.87 12.36 5.67
C LEU A 269 -1.90 12.45 4.13
N SER A 270 -1.08 13.35 3.58
CA SER A 270 -0.89 13.45 2.13
C SER A 270 0.02 12.33 1.64
N LEU A 271 -0.46 11.56 0.66
CA LEU A 271 0.33 10.53 0.01
C LEU A 271 1.55 11.14 -0.70
N GLU A 272 1.38 12.32 -1.31
CA GLU A 272 2.48 13.00 -2.01
C GLU A 272 3.61 13.37 -1.05
N GLU A 273 3.28 13.87 0.15
CA GLU A 273 4.29 14.19 1.17
C GLU A 273 5.03 12.94 1.65
N VAL A 274 4.33 11.82 1.85
CA VAL A 274 4.95 10.54 2.24
C VAL A 274 5.88 10.03 1.14
N VAL A 275 5.46 10.09 -0.12
CA VAL A 275 6.30 9.70 -1.26
C VAL A 275 7.50 10.64 -1.40
N ASN A 276 7.33 11.94 -1.19
CA ASN A 276 8.45 12.89 -1.20
C ASN A 276 9.44 12.63 -0.07
N LEU A 277 8.95 12.26 1.13
CA LEU A 277 9.82 11.83 2.23
C LEU A 277 10.59 10.56 1.87
N ALA A 278 9.94 9.59 1.22
CA ALA A 278 10.61 8.39 0.73
C ALA A 278 11.67 8.73 -0.33
N ARG A 279 11.39 9.66 -1.25
CA ARG A 279 12.36 10.18 -2.24
C ARG A 279 13.54 10.89 -1.58
N GLU A 280 13.30 11.64 -0.52
CA GLU A 280 14.36 12.30 0.25
C GLU A 280 15.32 11.27 0.88
N VAL A 281 14.78 10.17 1.40
CA VAL A 281 15.55 9.13 2.09
C VAL A 281 16.22 8.14 1.13
N GLY A 282 15.46 7.59 0.18
CA GLY A 282 15.87 6.51 -0.73
C GLY A 282 16.18 6.96 -2.16
N GLY A 283 16.10 8.27 -2.45
CA GLY A 283 16.34 8.83 -3.77
C GLY A 283 15.25 8.45 -4.80
N LYS A 284 15.58 8.51 -6.09
CA LYS A 284 14.66 8.16 -7.18
C LYS A 284 14.22 6.69 -7.18
N GLN A 285 14.98 5.82 -6.49
CA GLN A 285 14.73 4.39 -6.38
C GLN A 285 14.27 3.99 -4.96
N HIS A 286 13.57 4.90 -4.27
CA HIS A 286 13.03 4.66 -2.93
C HIS A 286 12.08 3.45 -2.88
N GLY A 287 12.09 2.74 -1.77
CA GLY A 287 11.30 1.54 -1.56
C GLY A 287 9.86 1.73 -1.16
N PHE A 288 9.37 2.96 -1.04
CA PHE A 288 7.95 3.18 -0.79
C PHE A 288 7.12 2.81 -2.04
N LEU A 289 6.48 1.65 -1.98
CA LEU A 289 5.86 0.98 -3.12
C LEU A 289 4.35 0.83 -3.01
N ALA A 290 3.79 0.80 -1.81
CA ALA A 290 2.38 0.49 -1.66
C ALA A 290 1.74 1.12 -0.43
N VAL A 291 0.43 1.26 -0.50
CA VAL A 291 -0.42 1.52 0.66
C VAL A 291 -1.46 0.41 0.78
N GLN A 292 -1.83 0.10 2.03
CA GLN A 292 -2.90 -0.84 2.33
C GLN A 292 -3.95 -0.15 3.19
N LEU A 293 -5.21 -0.24 2.78
CA LEU A 293 -6.30 0.47 3.45
C LEU A 293 -7.68 -0.12 3.14
N PRO A 294 -8.70 0.16 3.98
CA PRO A 294 -10.05 -0.27 3.70
C PRO A 294 -10.60 0.33 2.41
N VAL A 295 -11.06 -0.54 1.51
CA VAL A 295 -11.79 -0.18 0.30
C VAL A 295 -12.92 -1.19 0.11
N ASN A 296 -14.17 -0.72 0.25
CA ASN A 296 -15.35 -1.58 0.12
C ASN A 296 -16.59 -0.73 -0.20
N ALA A 297 -17.76 -1.37 -0.26
CA ALA A 297 -19.03 -0.73 -0.61
C ALA A 297 -19.46 0.41 0.36
N LYS A 298 -18.98 0.41 1.61
CA LYS A 298 -19.30 1.43 2.62
C LYS A 298 -18.15 2.42 2.86
N LEU A 299 -16.91 1.98 2.71
CA LEU A 299 -15.71 2.80 2.81
C LEU A 299 -15.18 3.12 1.41
N THR A 300 -15.80 4.12 0.79
CA THR A 300 -15.62 4.50 -0.62
C THR A 300 -14.66 5.68 -0.83
N GLU A 301 -14.20 6.31 0.25
CA GLU A 301 -13.49 7.59 0.24
C GLU A 301 -12.23 7.54 -0.63
N ALA A 302 -11.52 6.41 -0.65
CA ALA A 302 -10.31 6.22 -1.45
C ALA A 302 -10.53 6.42 -2.96
N PHE A 303 -11.75 6.15 -3.47
CA PHE A 303 -12.10 6.26 -4.88
C PHE A 303 -13.23 7.26 -5.19
N VAL A 304 -13.80 7.91 -4.16
CA VAL A 304 -14.84 8.94 -4.33
C VAL A 304 -14.34 10.32 -3.92
N GLN A 305 -13.59 10.43 -2.84
CA GLN A 305 -13.29 11.72 -2.22
C GLN A 305 -11.97 12.29 -2.74
N PRO A 306 -11.96 13.51 -3.32
CA PRO A 306 -10.77 14.11 -3.90
C PRO A 306 -9.88 14.79 -2.85
N TRP A 307 -9.59 14.13 -1.74
CA TRP A 307 -8.90 14.72 -0.58
C TRP A 307 -7.37 14.73 -0.67
N GLN A 308 -6.78 14.14 -1.71
CA GLN A 308 -5.34 14.20 -1.92
C GLN A 308 -4.99 15.38 -2.83
N LEU A 309 -4.09 16.26 -2.37
CA LEU A 309 -3.51 17.31 -3.18
C LEU A 309 -2.23 16.78 -3.83
N VAL A 310 -2.16 16.83 -5.16
CA VAL A 310 -1.02 16.34 -5.94
C VAL A 310 -0.51 17.44 -6.85
N LEU A 311 0.80 17.65 -6.88
CA LEU A 311 1.44 18.65 -7.72
C LEU A 311 1.14 18.41 -9.19
N ASN A 312 0.54 19.40 -9.84
CA ASN A 312 0.36 19.44 -11.27
C ASN A 312 1.57 20.12 -11.90
N GLN A 313 2.60 19.33 -12.22
CA GLN A 313 3.87 19.85 -12.75
C GLN A 313 3.65 20.63 -14.05
N THR A 314 2.83 20.12 -14.96
CA THR A 314 2.53 20.76 -16.25
C THR A 314 1.86 22.12 -16.06
N ALA A 315 0.84 22.20 -15.20
CA ALA A 315 0.16 23.46 -14.91
C ALA A 315 1.09 24.44 -14.17
N THR A 316 1.91 23.94 -13.24
CA THR A 316 2.91 24.73 -12.51
C THR A 316 3.94 25.34 -13.47
N ASP A 317 4.47 24.55 -14.40
CA ASP A 317 5.43 25.02 -15.40
C ASP A 317 4.80 26.03 -16.37
N ALA A 318 3.54 25.83 -16.74
CA ALA A 318 2.78 26.79 -17.54
C ALA A 318 2.60 28.14 -16.82
N VAL A 319 2.22 28.12 -15.54
CA VAL A 319 2.08 29.33 -14.70
C VAL A 319 3.43 30.04 -14.54
N ARG A 320 4.50 29.30 -14.26
CA ARG A 320 5.85 29.85 -14.14
C ARG A 320 6.31 30.48 -15.45
N LYS A 321 6.07 29.82 -16.59
CA LYS A 321 6.39 30.35 -17.92
C LYS A 321 5.60 31.62 -18.23
N ALA A 322 4.31 31.67 -17.90
CA ALA A 322 3.48 32.85 -18.08
C ALA A 322 3.94 34.02 -17.20
N ALA A 323 4.28 33.78 -15.93
CA ALA A 323 4.81 34.80 -15.03
C ALA A 323 6.16 35.34 -15.51
N ALA A 324 7.06 34.47 -15.98
CA ALA A 324 8.34 34.89 -16.53
C ALA A 324 8.16 35.76 -17.80
N ALA A 325 7.22 35.39 -18.68
CA ALA A 325 6.89 36.19 -19.86
C ALA A 325 6.31 37.56 -19.50
N ALA A 326 5.44 37.63 -18.48
CA ALA A 326 4.86 38.88 -18.00
C ALA A 326 5.93 39.80 -17.38
N ALA A 327 6.84 39.25 -16.56
CA ALA A 327 7.95 40.01 -15.98
C ALA A 327 8.89 40.55 -17.06
N ALA A 328 9.19 39.75 -18.10
CA ALA A 328 10.00 40.20 -19.24
C ALA A 328 9.31 41.33 -20.02
N ALA A 329 7.99 41.23 -20.24
CA ALA A 329 7.20 42.27 -20.90
C ALA A 329 7.18 43.57 -20.08
N GLN A 330 7.03 43.48 -18.76
CA GLN A 330 7.07 44.64 -17.87
C GLN A 330 8.46 45.32 -17.88
N ALA A 331 9.54 44.54 -17.77
CA ALA A 331 10.90 45.08 -17.83
C ALA A 331 11.18 45.78 -19.18
N ALA A 332 10.69 45.22 -20.29
CA ALA A 332 10.79 45.84 -21.61
C ALA A 332 10.00 47.16 -21.69
N ALA A 333 8.80 47.21 -21.09
CA ALA A 333 7.99 48.43 -21.04
C ALA A 333 8.65 49.53 -20.18
N GLU A 334 9.21 49.18 -19.02
CA GLU A 334 9.96 50.09 -18.15
C GLU A 334 11.23 50.64 -18.84
N ALA A 335 11.98 49.77 -19.54
CA ALA A 335 13.14 50.19 -20.33
C ALA A 335 12.75 51.15 -21.47
N ALA A 336 11.63 50.89 -22.15
CA ALA A 336 11.11 51.78 -23.19
C ALA A 336 10.63 53.14 -22.64
N LEU A 337 10.14 53.20 -21.39
CA LEU A 337 9.78 54.44 -20.71
C LEU A 337 11.02 55.27 -20.34
N ARG A 338 12.10 54.63 -19.86
CA ARG A 338 13.38 55.31 -19.58
C ARG A 338 14.02 55.92 -20.82
N LEU A 339 13.85 55.31 -21.99
CA LEU A 339 14.31 55.87 -23.27
C LEU A 339 13.44 57.03 -23.78
N LYS A 340 12.27 57.27 -23.16
CA LYS A 340 11.34 58.36 -23.50
C LYS A 340 11.34 59.50 -22.47
N GLU A 341 12.11 59.40 -21.38
CA GLU A 341 12.35 60.56 -20.53
C GLU A 341 13.17 61.58 -21.35
N PRO A 342 12.73 62.84 -21.47
CA PRO A 342 13.49 63.84 -22.19
C PRO A 342 14.82 64.09 -21.45
N GLU A 343 15.91 64.21 -22.20
CA GLU A 343 17.20 64.75 -21.74
C GLU A 343 17.08 66.25 -21.36
N ASP A 344 16.06 66.66 -20.60
CA ASP A 344 15.92 68.01 -20.05
C ASP A 344 16.68 68.13 -18.73
N VAL A 345 17.94 67.69 -18.73
CA VAL A 345 18.87 68.05 -17.64
C VAL A 345 19.58 69.33 -18.06
N ASP A 346 19.09 70.44 -17.52
CA ASP A 346 19.70 71.77 -17.65
C ASP A 346 21.20 71.71 -17.28
N PRO A 347 22.12 71.90 -18.24
CA PRO A 347 23.56 71.79 -18.00
C PRO A 347 24.07 72.75 -16.93
N GLU A 348 23.41 73.90 -16.75
CA GLU A 348 23.80 74.90 -15.73
C GLU A 348 23.49 74.40 -14.30
N LYS A 349 22.44 73.59 -14.11
CA LYS A 349 22.10 73.00 -12.80
C LYS A 349 23.06 71.88 -12.39
N ILE A 350 23.62 71.13 -13.35
CA ILE A 350 24.64 70.11 -13.07
C ILE A 350 25.93 70.78 -12.60
N SER A 351 26.37 71.84 -13.29
CA SER A 351 27.57 72.60 -12.91
C SER A 351 27.45 73.18 -11.50
N ALA A 352 26.31 73.78 -11.16
CA ALA A 352 26.06 74.36 -9.84
C ALA A 352 26.01 73.31 -8.70
N ALA A 353 25.61 72.07 -8.97
CA ALA A 353 25.60 70.98 -7.99
C ALA A 353 27.01 70.37 -7.77
N MET A 354 27.84 70.34 -8.81
CA MET A 354 29.22 69.85 -8.74
C MET A 354 30.15 70.83 -7.98
N ASP A 355 29.91 72.14 -8.09
CA ASP A 355 30.63 73.17 -7.34
C ASP A 355 30.32 73.17 -5.82
N GLN A 356 29.24 72.50 -5.38
CA GLN A 356 28.85 72.39 -3.97
C GLN A 356 29.35 71.12 -3.26
N GLY A 357 30.12 70.26 -3.93
CA GLY A 357 30.72 69.07 -3.30
C GLY A 357 29.72 68.02 -2.80
N LEU A 358 28.46 68.08 -3.24
CA LEU A 358 27.42 67.12 -2.86
C LEU A 358 27.58 65.85 -3.69
N ALA A 359 28.10 64.79 -3.07
CA ALA A 359 28.15 63.46 -3.66
C ALA A 359 26.73 63.00 -4.01
N LEU A 360 26.52 62.58 -5.26
CA LEU A 360 25.27 61.95 -5.69
C LEU A 360 25.00 60.73 -4.79
N PRO A 361 23.77 60.59 -4.24
CA PRO A 361 23.43 59.41 -3.47
C PRO A 361 23.63 58.16 -4.34
N PRO A 362 24.18 57.05 -3.78
CA PRO A 362 24.32 55.82 -4.54
C PRO A 362 22.95 55.35 -5.04
N PRO A 363 22.88 54.73 -6.23
CA PRO A 363 21.63 54.22 -6.74
C PRO A 363 21.02 53.25 -5.72
N PRO A 364 19.69 53.28 -5.53
CA PRO A 364 19.03 52.36 -4.62
C PRO A 364 19.37 50.91 -5.02
N PRO A 365 19.56 50.00 -4.05
CA PRO A 365 19.81 48.60 -4.36
C PRO A 365 18.66 48.05 -5.21
N PRO A 366 18.95 47.16 -6.17
CA PRO A 366 17.91 46.55 -6.99
C PRO A 366 16.89 45.86 -6.08
N SER A 367 15.60 46.08 -6.38
CA SER A 367 14.51 45.42 -5.65
C SER A 367 14.71 43.90 -5.74
N PRO A 368 14.46 43.14 -4.65
CA PRO A 368 14.52 41.70 -4.71
C PRO A 368 13.55 41.18 -5.78
N PRO A 369 13.93 40.15 -6.56
CA PRO A 369 13.03 39.59 -7.55
C PRO A 369 11.73 39.14 -6.88
N PRO A 370 10.58 39.29 -7.55
CA PRO A 370 9.32 38.83 -7.01
C PRO A 370 9.39 37.32 -6.71
N PRO A 371 8.72 36.85 -5.65
CA PRO A 371 8.69 35.42 -5.35
C PRO A 371 8.15 34.65 -6.55
N PRO A 372 8.65 33.42 -6.81
CA PRO A 372 8.13 32.60 -7.89
C PRO A 372 6.62 32.35 -7.66
N PRO A 373 5.83 32.29 -8.75
CA PRO A 373 4.41 32.02 -8.61
C PRO A 373 4.17 30.67 -7.93
N PRO A 374 3.06 30.53 -7.18
CA PRO A 374 2.77 29.33 -6.42
C PRO A 374 2.62 28.12 -7.34
N ALA A 375 2.96 26.95 -6.80
CA ALA A 375 2.71 25.69 -7.47
C ALA A 375 1.20 25.40 -7.57
N VAL A 376 0.80 24.72 -8.65
CA VAL A 376 -0.59 24.32 -8.91
C VAL A 376 -0.78 22.88 -8.46
N TYR A 377 -1.85 22.61 -7.72
CA TYR A 377 -2.19 21.28 -7.21
C TYR A 377 -3.57 20.85 -7.70
N ASP A 378 -3.71 19.58 -8.05
CA ASP A 378 -4.99 18.96 -8.34
C ASP A 378 -5.54 18.31 -7.06
N SER A 379 -6.85 18.47 -6.81
CA SER A 379 -7.58 17.71 -5.79
C SER A 379 -8.05 16.40 -6.42
N VAL A 380 -7.49 15.27 -5.98
CA VAL A 380 -7.73 13.94 -6.58
C VAL A 380 -8.04 12.90 -5.52
N THR A 381 -8.63 11.78 -5.95
CA THR A 381 -8.86 10.63 -5.06
C THR A 381 -7.54 9.97 -4.69
N LEU A 382 -7.54 9.17 -3.61
CA LEU A 382 -6.35 8.43 -3.22
C LEU A 382 -5.89 7.44 -4.31
N LEU A 383 -6.81 6.77 -4.99
CA LEU A 383 -6.43 5.84 -6.06
C LEU A 383 -5.79 6.54 -7.25
N GLU A 384 -6.26 7.74 -7.60
CA GLU A 384 -5.64 8.56 -8.65
C GLU A 384 -4.27 9.10 -8.21
N ALA A 385 -4.14 9.60 -6.96
CA ALA A 385 -2.87 10.02 -6.41
C ALA A 385 -1.83 8.87 -6.43
N ALA A 386 -2.23 7.69 -5.98
CA ALA A 386 -1.38 6.50 -5.96
C ALA A 386 -0.94 6.09 -7.38
N LYS A 387 -1.86 6.13 -8.35
CA LYS A 387 -1.56 5.87 -9.76
C LYS A 387 -0.53 6.85 -10.34
N ARG A 388 -0.69 8.15 -10.09
CA ARG A 388 0.27 9.19 -10.54
C ARG A 388 1.66 9.01 -9.96
N MET A 389 1.75 8.47 -8.75
CA MET A 389 3.01 8.28 -8.02
C MET A 389 3.63 6.88 -8.20
N GLY A 390 2.95 5.95 -8.90
CA GLY A 390 3.41 4.57 -9.04
C GLY A 390 3.37 3.76 -7.74
N VAL A 391 2.42 4.09 -6.86
CA VAL A 391 2.17 3.41 -5.58
C VAL A 391 1.02 2.44 -5.76
N ALA A 392 1.21 1.17 -5.42
CA ALA A 392 0.16 0.16 -5.47
C ALA A 392 -0.81 0.29 -4.29
N VAL A 393 -2.10 0.03 -4.53
CA VAL A 393 -3.13 0.04 -3.47
C VAL A 393 -3.65 -1.37 -3.21
N PHE A 394 -3.48 -1.84 -1.98
CA PHE A 394 -4.05 -3.10 -1.50
C PHE A 394 -5.26 -2.81 -0.62
N ALA A 395 -6.40 -3.39 -0.96
CA ALA A 395 -7.65 -3.17 -0.25
C ALA A 395 -7.78 -4.16 0.91
N SER A 396 -7.90 -3.64 2.14
CA SER A 396 -8.24 -4.41 3.33
C SER A 396 -9.73 -4.22 3.68
N GLY A 397 -10.20 -4.95 4.69
CA GLY A 397 -11.57 -4.84 5.19
C GLY A 397 -12.70 -4.95 4.14
N PRO A 398 -12.62 -5.82 3.12
CA PRO A 398 -13.61 -5.84 2.02
C PRO A 398 -15.04 -6.16 2.47
N LEU A 399 -15.19 -6.82 3.63
CA LEU A 399 -16.47 -7.20 4.22
C LEU A 399 -16.76 -6.48 5.55
N LEU A 400 -15.90 -5.55 5.98
CA LEU A 400 -15.94 -4.90 7.31
C LEU A 400 -16.17 -5.91 8.45
N GLU A 401 -15.32 -6.93 8.52
CA GLU A 401 -15.40 -7.97 9.56
C GLU A 401 -16.75 -8.72 9.56
N GLY A 402 -17.42 -8.77 8.40
CA GLY A 402 -18.74 -9.40 8.23
C GLY A 402 -19.91 -8.44 8.44
N GLN A 403 -19.69 -7.20 8.88
CA GLN A 403 -20.76 -6.21 9.08
C GLN A 403 -21.49 -5.90 7.78
N LEU A 404 -20.81 -5.90 6.63
CA LEU A 404 -21.46 -5.68 5.33
C LEU A 404 -22.37 -6.85 4.90
N LEU A 405 -22.25 -8.01 5.51
CA LEU A 405 -23.15 -9.13 5.21
C LEU A 405 -24.53 -8.90 5.83
N GLN A 406 -24.61 -8.12 6.91
CA GLN A 406 -25.85 -7.80 7.59
C GLN A 406 -26.68 -6.84 6.72
N GLY A 407 -27.91 -7.25 6.39
CA GLY A 407 -28.84 -6.42 5.60
C GLY A 407 -28.57 -6.37 4.09
N LEU A 408 -27.53 -7.04 3.58
CA LEU A 408 -27.23 -7.12 2.13
C LEU A 408 -27.44 -8.52 1.52
N VAL A 409 -27.97 -9.47 2.29
CA VAL A 409 -28.42 -10.76 1.75
C VAL A 409 -29.73 -10.58 1.00
N GLY A 410 -29.73 -10.81 -0.32
CA GLY A 410 -30.87 -10.55 -1.21
C GLY A 410 -30.74 -9.27 -2.02
N PRO A 411 -30.57 -8.07 -1.41
CA PRO A 411 -30.52 -6.80 -2.14
C PRO A 411 -29.47 -6.69 -3.25
N LEU A 412 -28.39 -7.47 -3.19
CA LEU A 412 -27.35 -7.45 -4.22
C LEU A 412 -27.61 -8.41 -5.40
N ASP A 413 -28.62 -9.26 -5.32
CA ASP A 413 -28.84 -10.36 -6.28
C ASP A 413 -29.25 -9.87 -7.68
N GLY A 414 -29.91 -8.72 -7.75
CA GLY A 414 -30.35 -8.10 -9.01
C GLY A 414 -29.27 -7.26 -9.71
N ILE A 415 -28.17 -6.92 -9.03
CA ILE A 415 -27.18 -5.98 -9.56
C ILE A 415 -26.39 -6.65 -10.70
N MET A 416 -26.49 -6.07 -11.90
CA MET A 416 -25.81 -6.58 -13.09
C MET A 416 -24.29 -6.59 -12.86
N GLY A 417 -23.61 -7.71 -13.13
CA GLY A 417 -22.17 -7.87 -12.86
C GLY A 417 -21.83 -8.43 -11.47
N LEU A 418 -22.77 -8.43 -10.52
CA LEU A 418 -22.63 -9.14 -9.25
C LEU A 418 -23.43 -10.45 -9.22
N LYS A 419 -24.49 -10.56 -10.03
CA LYS A 419 -25.41 -11.71 -10.04
C LYS A 419 -24.75 -13.10 -10.13
N ASP A 420 -23.62 -13.23 -10.81
CA ASP A 420 -22.95 -14.51 -11.04
C ASP A 420 -22.11 -14.96 -9.83
N ALA A 421 -21.87 -14.07 -8.86
CA ALA A 421 -21.21 -14.42 -7.62
C ALA A 421 -22.18 -15.13 -6.66
N ARG A 422 -21.79 -16.32 -6.22
CA ARG A 422 -22.67 -17.29 -5.53
C ARG A 422 -23.20 -16.85 -4.16
N SER A 423 -22.54 -15.91 -3.50
CA SER A 423 -22.88 -15.47 -2.14
C SER A 423 -22.81 -13.95 -2.02
N THR A 424 -23.47 -13.37 -1.02
CA THR A 424 -23.35 -11.93 -0.69
C THR A 424 -21.90 -11.53 -0.45
N ALA A 425 -21.12 -12.38 0.24
CA ALA A 425 -19.68 -12.17 0.40
C ALA A 425 -18.98 -12.15 -0.97
N GLY A 426 -19.29 -13.09 -1.86
CA GLY A 426 -18.76 -13.13 -3.21
C GLY A 426 -19.09 -11.89 -4.03
N LYS A 427 -20.32 -11.36 -3.90
CA LYS A 427 -20.77 -10.12 -4.55
C LYS A 427 -19.99 -8.91 -4.07
N LEU A 428 -19.82 -8.76 -2.76
CA LEU A 428 -19.03 -7.68 -2.16
C LEU A 428 -17.55 -7.77 -2.52
N LEU A 429 -17.00 -8.99 -2.59
CA LEU A 429 -15.62 -9.23 -3.03
C LEU A 429 -15.45 -8.92 -4.52
N GLN A 430 -16.42 -9.30 -5.36
CA GLN A 430 -16.42 -8.96 -6.79
C GLN A 430 -16.48 -7.44 -7.01
N TYR A 431 -17.28 -6.74 -6.20
CA TYR A 431 -17.31 -5.27 -6.17
C TYR A 431 -15.95 -4.67 -5.81
N ALA A 432 -15.41 -5.05 -4.64
CA ALA A 432 -14.17 -4.48 -4.11
C ALA A 432 -12.95 -4.80 -5.02
N ARG A 433 -12.84 -6.03 -5.52
CA ARG A 433 -11.71 -6.42 -6.38
C ARG A 433 -11.76 -5.76 -7.74
N SER A 434 -12.91 -5.22 -8.13
CA SER A 434 -13.09 -4.59 -9.43
C SER A 434 -12.93 -3.07 -9.39
N VAL A 435 -12.71 -2.48 -8.20
CA VAL A 435 -12.41 -1.04 -8.06
C VAL A 435 -11.18 -0.68 -8.93
N PRO A 436 -11.30 0.27 -9.88
CA PRO A 436 -10.18 0.71 -10.69
C PRO A 436 -9.03 1.25 -9.83
N GLY A 437 -7.80 0.79 -10.06
CA GLY A 437 -6.61 1.19 -9.28
C GLY A 437 -6.31 0.32 -8.05
N VAL A 438 -7.22 -0.57 -7.63
CA VAL A 438 -6.93 -1.58 -6.59
C VAL A 438 -6.16 -2.75 -7.21
N ALA A 439 -4.98 -3.03 -6.65
CA ALA A 439 -4.12 -4.13 -7.06
C ALA A 439 -4.66 -5.49 -6.62
N SER A 440 -5.02 -5.62 -5.34
CA SER A 440 -5.55 -6.83 -4.75
C SER A 440 -6.41 -6.53 -3.53
N VAL A 441 -7.44 -7.35 -3.30
CA VAL A 441 -8.30 -7.30 -2.12
C VAL A 441 -7.94 -8.43 -1.17
N LEU A 442 -7.63 -8.08 0.08
CA LEU A 442 -7.20 -9.01 1.12
C LEU A 442 -8.39 -9.54 1.91
N LEU A 443 -8.58 -10.86 1.86
CA LEU A 443 -9.69 -11.54 2.51
C LEU A 443 -9.20 -12.35 3.72
N GLY A 444 -9.78 -12.06 4.89
CA GLY A 444 -9.54 -12.74 6.16
C GLY A 444 -10.19 -14.11 6.32
N GLN A 445 -10.33 -14.90 5.24
CA GLN A 445 -11.02 -16.19 5.29
C GLN A 445 -10.14 -17.29 5.89
N LYS A 446 -10.75 -18.20 6.64
CA LYS A 446 -10.06 -19.33 7.29
C LYS A 446 -10.91 -20.60 7.38
N ALA A 447 -12.22 -20.45 7.57
CA ALA A 447 -13.16 -21.57 7.51
C ALA A 447 -13.18 -22.16 6.09
N GLN A 448 -13.14 -23.49 6.00
CA GLN A 448 -13.10 -24.20 4.73
C GLN A 448 -14.28 -23.81 3.82
N GLU A 449 -15.49 -23.73 4.37
CA GLU A 449 -16.69 -23.35 3.59
C GLU A 449 -16.54 -21.95 2.94
N HIS A 450 -15.92 -21.00 3.64
CA HIS A 450 -15.68 -19.66 3.10
C HIS A 450 -14.63 -19.68 1.99
N VAL A 451 -13.55 -20.44 2.16
CA VAL A 451 -12.51 -20.60 1.14
C VAL A 451 -13.11 -21.22 -0.12
N GLU A 452 -13.88 -22.30 0.02
CA GLU A 452 -14.56 -22.98 -1.10
C GLU A 452 -15.59 -22.07 -1.79
N ALA A 453 -16.28 -21.23 -1.03
CA ALA A 453 -17.25 -20.28 -1.60
C ALA A 453 -16.60 -19.13 -2.38
N ASN A 454 -15.45 -18.63 -1.92
CA ASN A 454 -14.85 -17.40 -2.46
C ASN A 454 -13.74 -17.65 -3.49
N VAL A 455 -13.01 -18.77 -3.41
CA VAL A 455 -11.96 -19.10 -4.38
C VAL A 455 -12.46 -19.14 -5.84
N PRO A 456 -13.67 -19.65 -6.15
CA PRO A 456 -14.23 -19.60 -7.49
C PRO A 456 -14.36 -18.20 -8.11
N LEU A 457 -14.32 -17.12 -7.31
CA LEU A 457 -14.24 -15.75 -7.86
C LEU A 457 -13.00 -15.55 -8.74
N ALA A 458 -11.93 -16.31 -8.55
CA ALA A 458 -10.76 -16.26 -9.43
C ALA A 458 -11.13 -16.57 -10.89
N ALA A 459 -12.12 -17.42 -11.13
CA ALA A 459 -12.65 -17.77 -12.46
C ALA A 459 -13.58 -16.68 -13.05
N MET A 460 -14.09 -15.76 -12.22
CA MET A 460 -14.93 -14.67 -12.69
C MET A 460 -14.06 -13.52 -13.25
N PRO A 461 -14.43 -12.90 -14.38
CA PRO A 461 -13.74 -11.72 -14.87
C PRO A 461 -13.91 -10.56 -13.88
N ARG A 462 -12.89 -9.72 -13.71
CA ARG A 462 -13.11 -8.42 -13.06
C ARG A 462 -14.07 -7.57 -13.88
N LEU A 463 -14.86 -6.74 -13.22
CA LEU A 463 -15.70 -5.78 -13.93
C LEU A 463 -14.80 -4.79 -14.68
N ALA A 464 -15.13 -4.54 -15.96
CA ALA A 464 -14.53 -3.45 -16.70
C ALA A 464 -14.94 -2.12 -16.07
N GLU A 465 -14.10 -1.09 -16.18
CA GLU A 465 -14.29 0.22 -15.51
C GLU A 465 -15.69 0.82 -15.74
N LYS A 466 -16.18 0.82 -16.99
CA LYS A 466 -17.54 1.29 -17.32
C LYS A 466 -18.64 0.49 -16.61
N MET A 467 -18.50 -0.83 -16.54
CA MET A 467 -19.46 -1.69 -15.82
C MET A 467 -19.36 -1.47 -14.31
N TRP A 468 -18.14 -1.29 -13.80
CA TRP A 468 -17.93 -1.04 -12.38
C TRP A 468 -18.58 0.27 -11.92
N GLU A 469 -18.51 1.35 -12.72
CA GLU A 469 -19.20 2.60 -12.40
C GLU A 469 -20.73 2.44 -12.33
N LEU A 470 -21.33 1.64 -13.23
CA LEU A 470 -22.76 1.32 -13.15
C LEU A 470 -23.09 0.53 -11.88
N VAL A 471 -22.31 -0.51 -11.58
CA VAL A 471 -22.46 -1.32 -10.36
C VAL A 471 -22.30 -0.48 -9.09
N LYS A 472 -21.38 0.49 -9.10
CA LYS A 472 -21.19 1.43 -8.00
C LYS A 472 -22.44 2.27 -7.75
N GLN A 473 -23.06 2.81 -8.80
CA GLN A 473 -24.31 3.58 -8.67
C GLN A 473 -25.44 2.72 -8.09
N GLU A 474 -25.61 1.48 -8.57
CA GLU A 474 -26.60 0.55 -8.05
C GLU A 474 -26.32 0.13 -6.59
N MET A 475 -25.05 -0.11 -6.25
CA MET A 475 -24.62 -0.42 -4.89
C MET A 475 -24.93 0.74 -3.93
N GLU A 476 -24.60 1.98 -4.32
CA GLU A 476 -24.89 3.18 -3.53
C GLU A 476 -26.41 3.36 -3.32
N ALA A 477 -27.22 3.16 -4.36
CA ALA A 477 -28.67 3.21 -4.27
C ALA A 477 -29.22 2.13 -3.31
N THR A 478 -28.69 0.90 -3.42
CA THR A 478 -29.07 -0.22 -2.57
C THR A 478 -28.74 0.05 -1.10
N LEU A 479 -27.54 0.54 -0.80
CA LEU A 479 -27.12 0.89 0.56
C LEU A 479 -27.98 1.98 1.17
N LYS A 480 -28.29 3.04 0.41
CA LYS A 480 -29.20 4.12 0.85
C LYS A 480 -30.59 3.57 1.20
N GLN A 481 -31.12 2.66 0.38
CA GLN A 481 -32.42 2.02 0.63
C GLN A 481 -32.40 1.18 1.91
N GLN A 482 -31.34 0.39 2.15
CA GLN A 482 -31.24 -0.41 3.38
C GLN A 482 -31.09 0.47 4.63
N GLN A 483 -30.34 1.57 4.53
CA GLN A 483 -30.20 2.52 5.63
C GLN A 483 -31.53 3.18 5.99
N GLN A 484 -32.34 3.57 5.01
CA GLN A 484 -33.68 4.14 5.25
C GLN A 484 -34.63 3.12 5.91
N LYS A 485 -34.60 1.85 5.47
CA LYS A 485 -35.39 0.78 6.09
C LYS A 485 -35.03 0.58 7.56
N ALA A 486 -33.73 0.61 7.90
CA ALA A 486 -33.26 0.45 9.27
C ALA A 486 -33.64 1.60 10.22
N VAL A 487 -34.01 2.78 9.69
CA VAL A 487 -34.47 3.93 10.49
C VAL A 487 -36.00 3.94 10.67
N THR A 488 -36.72 3.21 9.83
CA THR A 488 -38.20 3.17 9.82
C THR A 488 -38.77 1.99 10.64
N VAL A 489 -37.93 1.03 11.00
CA VAL A 489 -38.22 -0.11 11.90
C VAL A 489 -37.67 0.21 13.28
#